data_AF-A0A2S0PFG3-F1
#
_entry.id   AF-A0A2S0PFG3-F1
#
_cell.length_a   1.000
_cell.length_b   1.000
_cell.length_c   1.000
_cell.angle_alpha   90.00
_cell.angle_beta   90.00
_cell.angle_gamma   90.00
#
_symmetry.space_group_name_H-M   'P 1'
#
loop_
_entity.id
_entity.type
_entity.pdbx_description
1 polymer ?
#
loop_
_entity_poly.entity_id
_entity_poly.type
_entity_poly.pdbx_seq_one_letter_code
_entity_poly.pdbx_strand_id
1 'polypeptide(L)' 'MLIDVRQIPPRDRHPLIFGTFDSLQTGQSLLLCNDHDPKPLHYQFMAEYAGQFDWQYLEQGPDEWRVRISRVQAA' A
#
# COMPACT_ATOMS: atom_id res chain seq x y z
N MET A 1 -7.76 0.83 -6.64
CA MET A 1 -8.43 1.88 -5.82
C MET A 1 -7.38 2.84 -5.28
N LEU A 2 -7.63 4.15 -5.17
CA LEU A 2 -6.68 5.11 -4.57
C LEU A 2 -7.03 5.34 -3.10
N ILE A 3 -6.01 5.29 -2.23
CA ILE A 3 -6.07 5.67 -0.82
C ILE A 3 -5.08 6.82 -0.62
N ASP A 4 -5.59 8.02 -0.33
CA ASP A 4 -4.77 9.16 0.07
C ASP A 4 -4.76 9.24 1.61
N VAL A 5 -3.68 8.77 2.24
CA VAL A 5 -3.58 8.72 3.70
C VAL A 5 -3.38 10.09 4.34
N ARG A 6 -3.06 11.12 3.56
CA ARG A 6 -2.96 12.50 4.05
C ARG A 6 -4.31 13.02 4.55
N GLN A 7 -5.41 12.44 4.03
CA GLN A 7 -6.78 12.80 4.39
C GLN A 7 -7.38 11.91 5.48
N ILE A 8 -6.63 10.91 5.97
CA ILE A 8 -7.12 9.87 6.88
C ILE A 8 -6.42 10.03 8.24
N PRO A 9 -7.17 10.01 9.37
CA PRO A 9 -6.57 10.05 10.70
C PRO A 9 -5.58 8.90 10.90
N PRO A 10 -4.42 9.12 11.56
CA PRO A 10 -3.37 8.10 11.69
C PRO A 10 -3.84 6.72 12.16
N ARG A 11 -4.76 6.68 13.12
CA ARG A 11 -5.33 5.43 13.66
C ARG A 11 -6.13 4.60 12.64
N ASP A 12 -6.67 5.25 11.62
CA ASP A 12 -7.57 4.64 10.64
C ASP A 12 -6.83 4.22 9.36
N ARG A 13 -5.58 4.67 9.16
CA ARG A 13 -4.77 4.40 7.96
C ARG A 13 -4.49 2.91 7.77
N HIS A 14 -3.87 2.27 8.76
CA HIS A 14 -3.49 0.86 8.63
C HIS A 14 -4.71 -0.05 8.48
N PRO A 15 -5.77 0.05 9.32
CA PRO A 15 -6.98 -0.76 9.14
C PRO A 15 -7.59 -0.61 7.74
N LEU A 16 -7.65 0.60 7.19
CA LEU A 16 -8.18 0.83 5.85
C LEU A 16 -7.29 0.21 4.76
N ILE A 17 -5.97 0.41 4.83
CA ILE A 17 -5.03 -0.09 3.81
C ILE A 17 -5.04 -1.61 3.77
N PHE A 18 -4.89 -2.26 4.92
CA PHE A 18 -4.84 -3.73 4.99
C PHE A 18 -6.19 -4.35 4.68
N GLY A 19 -7.28 -3.80 5.22
CA GLY A 19 -8.63 -4.27 4.87
C GLY A 19 -8.96 -4.11 3.38
N THR A 20 -8.50 -3.02 2.76
CA THR A 20 -8.58 -2.86 1.31
C THR A 20 -7.77 -3.92 0.58
N PHE A 21 -6.51 -4.13 0.99
CA PHE A 21 -5.63 -5.10 0.35
C PHE A 21 -6.19 -6.52 0.43
N ASP A 22 -6.70 -6.93 1.59
CA ASP A 22 -7.30 -8.25 1.80
C ASP A 22 -8.50 -8.51 0.87
N SER A 23 -9.25 -7.45 0.54
CA SER A 23 -10.40 -7.51 -0.37
C SER A 23 -10.01 -7.60 -1.86
N LEU A 24 -8.76 -7.33 -2.22
CA LEU A 24 -8.30 -7.38 -3.61
C LEU A 24 -8.29 -8.82 -4.12
N GLN A 25 -8.70 -9.02 -5.36
CA GLN A 25 -8.43 -10.27 -6.09
C GLN A 25 -7.00 -10.27 -6.65
N THR A 26 -6.44 -11.44 -6.91
CA THR A 26 -5.15 -11.57 -7.61
C THR A 26 -5.15 -10.77 -8.92
N GLY A 27 -4.10 -9.99 -9.14
CA GLY A 27 -3.97 -9.08 -10.28
C GLY A 27 -4.58 -7.69 -10.06
N GLN A 28 -5.33 -7.48 -8.97
CA GLN A 28 -5.81 -6.15 -8.61
C GLN A 28 -4.79 -5.39 -7.77
N SER A 29 -4.91 -4.06 -7.77
CA SER A 29 -4.01 -3.18 -7.03
C SER A 29 -4.76 -2.07 -6.30
N LEU A 30 -4.17 -1.66 -5.17
CA LEU A 30 -4.44 -0.38 -4.54
C LEU A 30 -3.28 0.58 -4.82
N LEU A 31 -3.61 1.86 -4.97
CA LEU A 31 -2.66 2.95 -5.06
C LEU A 31 -2.70 3.68 -3.72
N LEU A 32 -1.53 3.86 -3.12
CA LEU A 32 -1.38 4.60 -1.88
C LEU A 32 -0.67 5.91 -2.20
N CYS A 33 -1.20 7.02 -1.69
CA CYS A 33 -0.59 8.33 -1.75
C CYS A 33 -0.28 8.82 -0.32
N ASN A 34 0.96 9.25 -0.09
CA ASN A 34 1.47 9.69 1.21
C ASN A 34 2.33 10.95 1.08
N ASP A 35 2.49 11.70 2.18
CA ASP A 35 3.35 12.90 2.27
C ASP A 35 4.83 12.57 2.54
N HIS A 36 5.17 11.30 2.78
CA HIS A 36 6.53 10.81 2.97
C HIS A 36 6.69 9.38 2.47
N ASP A 37 7.92 8.89 2.42
CA ASP A 37 8.24 7.52 2.03
C ASP A 37 7.53 6.49 2.95
N PRO A 38 6.63 5.65 2.42
CA PRO A 38 5.90 4.64 3.20
C PRO A 38 6.73 3.38 3.53
N LYS A 39 8.06 3.49 3.64
CA LYS A 39 8.97 2.41 4.07
C LYS A 39 8.49 1.58 5.26
N PRO A 40 8.03 2.16 6.39
CA PRO A 40 7.55 1.36 7.52
C PRO A 40 6.37 0.44 7.14
N LEU A 41 5.45 0.95 6.32
CA LEU A 41 4.32 0.18 5.81
C LEU A 41 4.80 -0.93 4.86
N HIS A 42 5.78 -0.65 4.00
CA HIS A 42 6.37 -1.67 3.13
C HIS A 42 6.94 -2.84 3.93
N TYR A 43 7.67 -2.57 5.02
CA TYR A 43 8.19 -3.63 5.89
C TYR A 43 7.08 -4.43 6.58
N GLN A 44 5.99 -3.77 6.96
CA GLN A 44 4.83 -4.46 7.53
C GLN A 44 4.18 -5.40 6.49
N PHE A 45 4.03 -4.96 5.24
CA PHE A 45 3.59 -5.82 4.14
C PHE A 45 4.53 -7.01 3.92
N MET A 46 5.86 -6.79 3.95
CA MET A 46 6.83 -7.88 3.85
C MET A 46 6.68 -8.92 4.97
N ALA A 47 6.35 -8.49 6.18
CA ALA A 47 6.19 -9.39 7.32
C ALA A 47 4.86 -10.18 7.27
N GLU A 48 3.77 -9.53 6.88
CA GLU A 48 2.41 -10.12 6.95
C GLU A 48 1.98 -10.82 5.66
N TYR A 49 2.47 -10.37 4.51
CA TYR A 49 2.01 -10.79 3.18
C TYR A 49 3.14 -11.31 2.29
N ALA A 50 4.22 -11.84 2.88
CA ALA A 50 5.37 -12.35 2.11
C ALA A 50 4.92 -13.26 0.94
N GLY A 51 5.37 -12.92 -0.28
CA GLY A 51 5.05 -13.64 -1.50
C GLY A 51 3.63 -13.40 -2.06
N GLN A 52 2.79 -12.60 -1.40
CA GLN A 52 1.40 -12.35 -1.81
C GLN A 52 1.16 -10.95 -2.38
N PHE A 53 2.18 -10.07 -2.36
CA PHE A 53 2.09 -8.73 -2.93
C PHE A 53 3.29 -8.37 -3.79
N ASP A 54 3.07 -7.41 -4.69
CA ASP A 54 4.11 -6.65 -5.37
C ASP A 54 4.04 -5.17 -4.96
N TRP A 55 5.20 -4.52 -4.89
CA TRP A 55 5.35 -3.13 -4.44
C TRP A 55 6.09 -2.30 -5.47
N GLN A 56 5.39 -1.35 -6.08
CA GLN A 56 5.94 -0.50 -7.12
C GLN A 56 5.79 0.98 -6.75
N TYR A 57 6.92 1.69 -6.69
CA TYR A 57 6.89 3.15 -6.64
C TYR A 57 6.44 3.72 -7.99
N LEU A 58 5.43 4.57 -7.94
CA LEU A 58 5.00 5.40 -9.07
C LEU A 58 5.57 6.82 -8.95
N GLU A 59 5.81 7.29 -7.72
CA GLU A 59 6.45 8.57 -7.43
C GLU A 59 7.22 8.50 -6.11
N GLN A 60 8.38 9.17 -6.06
CA GLN A 60 9.34 9.12 -4.95
C GLN A 60 9.73 10.53 -4.48
N GLY A 61 8.75 11.37 -4.15
CA GLY A 61 8.97 12.66 -3.52
C GLY A 61 9.69 13.71 -4.38
N PRO A 62 10.01 14.88 -3.79
CA PRO A 62 9.77 15.24 -2.39
C PRO A 62 8.33 15.63 -2.06
N ASP A 63 7.54 16.04 -3.07
CA ASP A 63 6.20 16.61 -2.85
C ASP A 63 5.13 15.54 -2.62
N GLU A 64 5.25 14.38 -3.27
CA GLU A 64 4.30 13.29 -3.15
C GLU A 64 4.96 11.91 -3.27
N TRP A 65 4.47 10.95 -2.49
CA TRP A 65 4.89 9.56 -2.57
C TRP A 65 3.72 8.70 -2.99
N ARG A 66 3.84 8.06 -4.16
CA ARG A 66 2.81 7.18 -4.70
C ARG A 66 3.35 5.78 -4.89
N VAL A 67 2.67 4.80 -4.31
CA VAL A 67 3.00 3.38 -4.48
C VAL A 67 1.79 2.61 -4.98
N ARG A 68 2.02 1.70 -5.91
CA ARG A 68 1.07 0.66 -6.30
C ARG A 68 1.41 -0.60 -5.53
N ILE A 69 0.42 -1.10 -4.80
CA ILE A 69 0.50 -2.35 -4.06
C ILE A 69 -0.46 -3.31 -4.74
N SER A 70 0.07 -4.35 -5.37
CA SER A 70 -0.71 -5.32 -6.16
C SER A 70 -0.80 -6.63 -5.43
N ARG A 71 -1.98 -7.27 -5.42
CA ARG A 71 -2.11 -8.64 -4.94
C ARG A 71 -1.64 -9.59 -6.04
N VAL A 72 -0.67 -10.43 -5.71
CA VAL A 72 -0.12 -11.43 -6.64
C VAL A 72 -0.47 -12.83 -6.17
N GLN A 73 -0.40 -13.79 -7.09
CA GLN A 73 -0.52 -15.19 -6.71
C GLN A 73 0.74 -15.57 -5.94
N ALA A 74 0.57 -16.15 -4.75
CA ALA A 74 1.67 -16.77 -4.05
C ALA A 74 2.26 -17.86 -4.95
N ALA A 75 3.59 -17.83 -5.10
CA ALA A 75 4.33 -18.86 -5.84
C ALA A 75 4.23 -20.23 -5.16
#